data_AF-A0A383AIA3-F1
#
_entry.id   AF-A0A383AIA3-F1
#
_cell.length_a   1.000
_cell.length_b   1.000
_cell.length_c   1.000
_cell.angle_alpha   90.00
_cell.angle_beta   90.00
_cell.angle_gamma   90.00
#
_symmetry.space_group_name_H-M   'P 1'
#
loop_
_entity.id
_entity.type
_entity.pdbx_description
1 polymer ?
#
loop_
_entity_poly.entity_id
_entity_poly.type
_entity_poly.pdbx_seq_one_letter_code
_entity_poly.pdbx_strand_id
1 'polypeptide(L)'
;MIKLKSLITEGKITSDVDRAAKKHGIKFKKKVKTKITNDFTGANEKPEKVKYDDWMEYNPQNYKSQGMGLVSELMGKYILVKNNRSTNGASAVFINRKKDPKSRFTITYANSFSGAYISYTGVKGQ
;
A
#
# COMPACT_ATOMS: atom_id res chain seq x y z
N MET A 1 22.58 -15.97 8.39
CA MET A 1 22.14 -16.33 7.02
C MET A 1 20.77 -15.70 6.78
N ILE A 2 20.72 -14.47 6.25
CA ILE A 2 19.47 -13.72 6.07
C ILE A 2 18.74 -14.29 4.85
N LYS A 3 17.49 -14.73 5.03
CA LYS A 3 16.67 -15.32 3.97
C LYS A 3 16.43 -14.29 2.86
N LEU A 4 17.21 -14.34 1.77
CA LEU A 4 16.99 -13.56 0.53
C LEU A 4 15.52 -13.58 0.05
N LYS A 5 14.78 -14.65 0.38
CA LYS A 5 13.37 -14.80 0.01
C LYS A 5 12.42 -13.78 0.66
N SER A 6 12.73 -13.18 1.83
CA SER A 6 11.86 -12.16 2.48
C SER A 6 12.08 -10.76 1.91
N LEU A 7 13.34 -10.38 1.68
CA LEU A 7 13.73 -9.11 1.04
C LEU A 7 13.11 -8.95 -0.36
N ILE A 8 12.90 -10.06 -1.06
CA ILE A 8 12.31 -10.08 -2.41
C ILE A 8 10.79 -9.86 -2.37
N THR A 9 10.08 -10.16 -1.28
CA THR A 9 8.61 -10.05 -1.25
C THR A 9 8.10 -8.62 -1.14
N GLU A 10 8.72 -7.78 -0.29
CA GLU A 10 8.26 -6.40 -0.04
C GLU A 10 8.74 -5.44 -1.14
N GLY A 11 10.01 -5.51 -1.53
CA GLY A 11 10.52 -4.74 -2.67
C GLY A 11 9.77 -5.02 -3.98
N LYS A 12 9.27 -6.25 -4.15
CA LYS A 12 8.39 -6.62 -5.27
C LYS A 12 7.01 -5.96 -5.18
N ILE A 13 6.39 -5.88 -4.00
CA ILE A 13 5.11 -5.16 -3.81
C ILE A 13 5.27 -3.70 -4.18
N THR A 14 6.26 -3.03 -3.59
CA THR A 14 6.55 -1.62 -3.85
C THR A 14 6.81 -1.36 -5.34
N SER A 15 7.54 -2.25 -6.01
CA SER A 15 7.79 -2.18 -7.46
C SER A 15 6.53 -2.45 -8.30
N ASP A 16 5.72 -3.42 -7.93
CA ASP A 16 4.47 -3.76 -8.64
C ASP A 16 3.46 -2.62 -8.53
N VAL A 17 3.34 -1.98 -7.35
CA VAL A 17 2.52 -0.79 -7.14
C VAL A 17 3.02 0.39 -7.97
N ASP A 18 4.32 0.69 -7.96
CA ASP A 18 4.90 1.78 -8.77
C ASP A 18 4.65 1.57 -10.27
N ARG A 19 4.79 0.33 -10.75
CA ARG A 19 4.55 -0.01 -12.17
C ARG A 19 3.08 0.14 -12.54
N ALA A 20 2.17 -0.38 -11.72
CA ALA A 20 0.73 -0.27 -11.95
C ALA A 20 0.26 1.19 -11.89
N ALA A 21 0.75 1.95 -10.91
CA ALA A 21 0.44 3.37 -10.76
C ALA A 21 0.84 4.17 -12.00
N LYS A 22 2.06 3.96 -12.52
CA LYS A 22 2.53 4.62 -13.74
C LYS A 22 1.66 4.37 -14.96
N LYS A 23 1.14 3.15 -15.14
CA LYS A 23 0.22 2.84 -16.25
C LYS A 23 -1.10 3.62 -16.17
N HIS A 24 -1.55 3.93 -14.96
CA HIS A 24 -2.75 4.75 -14.73
C HIS A 24 -2.44 6.24 -14.60
N GLY A 25 -1.22 6.67 -14.92
CA GLY A 25 -0.81 8.08 -14.85
C GLY A 25 -0.69 8.62 -13.42
N ILE A 26 -0.59 7.76 -12.41
CA ILE A 26 -0.47 8.15 -11.00
C ILE A 26 0.99 8.46 -10.69
N LYS A 27 1.25 9.67 -10.19
CA LYS A 27 2.59 10.16 -9.85
C LYS A 27 2.76 10.31 -8.33
N PHE A 28 3.15 9.23 -7.68
CA PHE A 28 3.38 9.23 -6.24
C PHE A 28 4.56 10.12 -5.82
N LYS A 29 4.33 11.01 -4.85
CA LYS A 29 5.37 11.56 -3.98
C LYS A 29 5.75 10.50 -2.95
N LYS A 30 6.95 9.93 -3.10
CA LYS A 30 7.43 8.82 -2.27
C LYS A 30 8.01 9.34 -0.97
N LYS A 31 7.46 8.90 0.17
CA LYS A 31 8.01 9.15 1.50
C LYS A 31 8.18 7.83 2.24
N VAL A 32 9.08 7.82 3.23
CA VAL A 32 9.20 6.74 4.20
C VAL A 32 8.79 7.28 5.57
N LYS A 33 7.95 6.53 6.27
CA LYS A 33 7.59 6.81 7.66
C LYS A 33 8.07 5.67 8.54
N THR A 34 8.57 5.99 9.73
CA THR A 34 8.88 5.00 10.76
C THR A 34 7.76 5.02 11.79
N LYS A 35 7.22 3.85 12.14
CA LYS A 35 6.19 3.68 13.18
C LYS A 35 6.67 2.64 14.17
N ILE A 36 6.47 2.90 15.46
CA ILE A 36 6.63 1.89 16.52
C ILE A 36 5.32 1.10 16.56
N THR A 37 5.39 -0.22 16.37
CA THR A 37 4.20 -1.08 16.33
C THR A 37 4.50 -2.49 16.85
N ASN A 38 3.49 -3.15 17.43
CA ASN A 38 3.50 -4.56 17.78
C ASN A 38 2.61 -5.42 16.84
N ASP A 39 2.19 -4.85 15.70
CA ASP A 39 1.29 -5.50 14.72
C ASP A 39 1.85 -6.83 14.16
N PHE A 40 3.17 -7.07 14.24
CA PHE A 40 3.84 -8.26 13.69
C PHE A 40 4.46 -9.17 14.74
N THR A 41 4.70 -8.66 15.95
CA THR A 41 5.30 -9.40 17.06
C THR A 41 4.22 -9.97 17.99
N GLY A 42 3.07 -9.31 18.11
CA GLY A 42 1.95 -9.72 18.95
C GLY A 42 1.67 -8.71 20.07
N ALA A 43 0.43 -8.69 20.58
CA ALA A 43 -0.04 -7.64 21.50
C ALA A 43 0.79 -7.52 22.79
N ASN A 44 1.36 -8.65 23.26
CA ASN A 44 2.13 -8.74 24.51
C ASN A 44 3.65 -8.71 24.29
N GLU A 45 4.11 -8.58 23.05
CA GLU A 45 5.53 -8.52 22.71
C GLU A 45 6.04 -7.07 22.68
N LYS A 46 7.36 -6.90 22.82
CA LYS A 46 7.97 -5.58 22.68
C LYS A 46 7.65 -5.01 21.29
N PRO A 47 7.21 -3.75 21.20
CA PRO A 47 6.94 -3.13 19.92
C PRO A 47 8.25 -2.93 19.14
N GLU A 48 8.21 -3.14 17.83
CA GLU A 48 9.34 -2.93 16.93
C GLU A 48 9.22 -1.62 16.15
N LYS A 49 10.36 -1.05 15.76
CA LYS A 49 10.40 0.07 14.82
C LYS A 49 10.29 -0.46 13.40
N VAL A 50 9.17 -0.20 12.75
CA VAL A 50 8.90 -0.62 11.38
C VAL A 50 8.88 0.58 10.46
N LYS A 51 9.51 0.45 9.29
CA LYS A 51 9.46 1.47 8.23
C LYS A 51 8.33 1.13 7.27
N TYR A 52 7.65 2.16 6.78
CA TYR A 52 6.59 2.07 5.80
C TYR A 52 6.92 2.97 4.62
N ASP A 53 6.76 2.44 3.41
CA ASP A 53 6.65 3.26 2.22
C ASP A 53 5.26 3.90 2.26
N ASP A 54 5.23 5.22 2.38
CA ASP A 54 4.01 6.03 2.50
C ASP A 54 4.01 7.06 1.37
N TRP A 55 3.34 6.69 0.30
CA TRP A 55 3.38 7.39 -0.98
C TRP A 55 2.05 8.05 -1.25
N MET A 56 2.06 9.26 -1.79
CA MET A 56 0.83 9.99 -2.06
C MET A 56 0.93 10.83 -3.32
N GLU A 57 -0.10 10.77 -4.16
CA GLU A 57 -0.35 11.75 -5.21
C GLU A 57 -1.48 12.65 -4.73
N TYR A 58 -1.22 13.96 -4.79
CA TYR A 58 -2.19 14.99 -4.43
C TYR A 58 -2.82 15.57 -5.69
N ASN A 59 -4.13 15.82 -5.62
CA ASN A 59 -4.96 16.35 -6.70
C ASN A 59 -4.78 15.61 -8.05
N PRO A 60 -4.95 14.27 -8.09
CA PRO A 60 -4.92 13.55 -9.35
C PRO A 60 -6.06 14.01 -10.25
N GLN A 61 -5.82 14.07 -11.57
CA GLN A 61 -6.81 14.52 -12.55
C GLN A 61 -8.11 13.71 -12.49
N ASN A 62 -8.01 12.39 -12.33
CA ASN A 62 -9.17 11.47 -12.35
C ASN A 62 -9.06 10.46 -11.21
N TYR A 63 -8.93 10.94 -9.97
CA TYR A 63 -8.56 10.12 -8.82
C TYR A 63 -9.38 8.82 -8.64
N LYS A 64 -10.69 8.85 -8.93
CA LYS A 64 -11.55 7.65 -8.88
C LYS A 64 -11.14 6.63 -9.94
N SER A 65 -11.08 7.03 -11.20
CA SER A 65 -10.77 6.12 -12.32
C SER A 65 -9.36 5.57 -12.18
N GLN A 66 -8.39 6.43 -11.88
CA GLN A 66 -7.00 6.06 -11.67
C GLN A 66 -6.85 5.11 -10.47
N GLY A 67 -7.49 5.44 -9.33
CA GLY A 67 -7.47 4.61 -8.12
C GLY A 67 -8.13 3.24 -8.32
N MET A 68 -9.28 3.19 -9.00
CA MET A 68 -9.96 1.94 -9.33
C MET A 68 -9.13 1.08 -10.28
N GLY A 69 -8.50 1.68 -11.30
CA GLY A 69 -7.59 0.99 -12.22
C GLY A 69 -6.41 0.36 -11.48
N LEU A 70 -5.74 1.13 -10.62
CA LEU A 70 -4.65 0.64 -9.78
C LEU A 70 -5.08 -0.52 -8.89
N VAL A 71 -6.22 -0.40 -8.21
CA VAL A 71 -6.77 -1.49 -7.37
C VAL A 71 -7.06 -2.73 -8.20
N SER A 72 -7.65 -2.58 -9.40
CA SER A 72 -7.98 -3.70 -10.29
C SER A 72 -6.72 -4.45 -10.75
N GLU A 73 -5.65 -3.75 -11.17
CA GLU A 73 -4.38 -4.39 -11.53
C GLU A 73 -3.78 -5.18 -10.35
N LEU A 74 -3.86 -4.63 -9.14
CA LEU A 74 -3.31 -5.27 -7.94
C LEU A 74 -4.12 -6.49 -7.49
N MET A 75 -5.44 -6.50 -7.70
CA MET A 75 -6.29 -7.67 -7.45
C MET A 75 -5.89 -8.90 -8.27
N GLY A 76 -5.31 -8.72 -9.46
CA GLY A 76 -4.78 -9.84 -10.26
C GLY A 76 -3.55 -10.52 -9.63
N LYS A 77 -2.82 -9.79 -8.78
CA LYS A 77 -1.54 -10.23 -8.19
C LYS A 77 -1.65 -10.62 -6.72
N TYR A 78 -2.44 -9.87 -5.95
CA TYR A 78 -2.53 -9.94 -4.50
C TYR A 78 -3.94 -10.27 -4.02
N ILE A 79 -4.06 -10.76 -2.79
CA ILE A 79 -5.36 -11.05 -2.19
C ILE A 79 -5.91 -9.75 -1.61
N LEU A 80 -7.11 -9.36 -2.03
CA LEU A 80 -7.86 -8.26 -1.43
C LEU A 80 -8.48 -8.73 -0.11
N VAL A 81 -8.04 -8.14 1.00
CA VAL A 81 -8.47 -8.50 2.37
C VAL A 81 -9.64 -7.65 2.84
N LYS A 82 -9.63 -6.36 2.50
CA LYS A 82 -10.66 -5.40 2.91
C LYS A 82 -10.85 -4.37 1.80
N ASN A 83 -12.09 -3.99 1.52
CA ASN A 83 -12.40 -2.92 0.58
C ASN A 83 -13.51 -2.04 1.16
N ASN A 84 -13.13 -0.90 1.72
CA ASN A 84 -14.08 0.06 2.28
C ASN A 84 -14.38 1.10 1.20
N ARG A 85 -15.58 1.02 0.63
CA ARG A 85 -16.03 1.96 -0.40
C ARG A 85 -16.90 3.06 0.22
N SER A 86 -16.77 4.26 -0.31
CA SER A 86 -17.63 5.40 0.00
C SER A 86 -17.94 6.17 -1.29
N THR A 87 -18.90 7.09 -1.22
CA THR A 87 -19.25 7.96 -2.36
C THR A 87 -18.05 8.74 -2.87
N ASN A 88 -17.10 9.06 -1.98
CA ASN A 88 -15.96 9.92 -2.27
C ASN A 88 -14.68 9.14 -2.57
N GLY A 89 -14.67 7.81 -2.52
CA GLY A 89 -13.47 7.03 -2.73
C GLY A 89 -13.53 5.59 -2.21
N ALA A 90 -12.39 4.93 -2.13
CA ALA A 90 -12.27 3.67 -1.41
C ALA A 90 -10.88 3.47 -0.80
N SER A 91 -10.81 2.58 0.18
CA SER A 91 -9.57 2.04 0.72
C SER A 91 -9.55 0.53 0.57
N ALA A 92 -8.57 0.01 -0.15
CA ALA A 92 -8.37 -1.39 -0.44
C ALA A 92 -7.09 -1.89 0.26
N VAL A 93 -7.24 -2.89 1.12
CA VAL A 93 -6.14 -3.55 1.83
C VAL A 93 -5.83 -4.87 1.14
N PHE A 94 -4.57 -5.07 0.80
CA PHE A 94 -4.06 -6.24 0.11
C PHE A 94 -3.05 -6.98 0.98
N ILE A 95 -2.84 -8.26 0.64
CA ILE A 95 -1.80 -9.10 1.22
C ILE A 95 -1.23 -10.03 0.16
N ASN A 96 0.02 -10.49 0.32
CA ASN A 96 0.57 -11.51 -0.56
C ASN A 96 -0.22 -12.83 -0.46
N ARG A 97 -0.06 -13.70 -1.47
CA ARG A 97 -0.75 -14.99 -1.52
C ARG A 97 -0.38 -15.95 -0.39
N LYS A 98 0.77 -15.72 0.26
CA LYS A 98 1.22 -16.48 1.45
C LYS A 98 0.59 -15.96 2.75
N LYS A 99 -0.22 -14.90 2.68
CA LYS A 99 -0.87 -14.24 3.82
C LYS A 99 0.12 -13.77 4.90
N ASP A 100 1.33 -13.37 4.49
CA ASP A 100 2.32 -12.81 5.40
C ASP A 100 1.85 -11.43 5.90
N PRO A 101 1.67 -11.23 7.22
CA PRO A 101 1.25 -9.95 7.78
C PRO A 101 2.14 -8.76 7.37
N LYS A 102 3.46 -8.95 7.24
CA LYS A 102 4.40 -7.89 6.83
C LYS A 102 4.23 -7.49 5.36
N SER A 103 3.62 -8.35 4.55
CA SER A 103 3.29 -8.05 3.16
C SER A 103 1.98 -7.25 2.98
N ARG A 104 1.31 -6.86 4.05
CA ARG A 104 0.08 -6.06 3.96
C ARG A 104 0.38 -4.66 3.46
N PHE A 105 -0.45 -4.20 2.54
CA PHE A 105 -0.39 -2.83 2.05
C PHE A 105 -1.78 -2.32 1.70
N THR A 106 -1.91 -0.99 1.68
CA THR A 106 -3.18 -0.31 1.48
C THR A 106 -3.05 0.64 0.30
N ILE A 107 -4.04 0.60 -0.59
CA ILE A 107 -4.28 1.63 -1.59
C ILE A 107 -5.52 2.40 -1.18
N THR A 108 -5.43 3.72 -1.10
CA THR A 108 -6.58 4.58 -0.85
C THR A 108 -6.69 5.57 -2.00
N TYR A 109 -7.88 5.76 -2.53
CA TYR A 109 -8.19 6.87 -3.42
C TYR A 109 -9.43 7.56 -2.87
N ALA A 110 -9.33 8.84 -2.54
CA ALA A 110 -10.42 9.55 -1.88
C ALA A 110 -10.40 11.03 -2.20
N ASN A 111 -11.57 11.66 -2.12
CA ASN A 111 -11.70 13.11 -2.06
C ASN A 111 -11.99 13.54 -0.62
N SER A 112 -11.15 14.41 -0.09
CA SER A 112 -11.21 14.95 1.27
C SER A 112 -11.35 16.47 1.23
N PHE A 113 -11.56 17.11 2.38
CA PHE A 113 -11.59 18.57 2.48
C PHE A 113 -10.32 19.25 1.93
N SER A 114 -9.17 18.57 2.00
CA SER A 114 -7.89 19.05 1.46
C SER A 114 -7.66 18.68 -0.03
N GLY A 115 -8.68 18.17 -0.71
CA GLY A 115 -8.63 17.74 -2.10
C GLY A 115 -8.57 16.23 -2.29
N ALA A 116 -8.55 15.84 -3.56
CA ALA A 116 -8.46 14.45 -3.99
C ALA A 116 -7.04 13.92 -3.83
N TYR A 117 -6.90 12.64 -3.49
CA TYR A 117 -5.60 11.99 -3.41
C TYR A 117 -5.70 10.50 -3.73
N ILE A 118 -4.56 9.94 -4.12
CA ILE A 118 -4.31 8.50 -4.16
C ILE A 118 -3.09 8.23 -3.30
N SER A 119 -3.14 7.23 -2.43
CA SER A 119 -2.04 6.85 -1.57
C SER A 119 -1.77 5.36 -1.58
N TYR A 120 -0.51 5.02 -1.37
CA TYR A 120 -0.03 3.68 -1.07
C TYR A 120 0.68 3.70 0.27
N THR A 121 0.32 2.78 1.15
CA THR A 121 1.05 2.55 2.40
C THR A 121 1.35 1.06 2.54
N GLY A 122 2.63 0.69 2.63
CA GLY A 122 3.06 -0.69 2.83
C GLY A 122 4.34 -0.77 3.66
N VAL A 123 4.62 -1.92 4.27
CA VAL A 123 5.89 -2.12 4.99
C VAL A 123 7.05 -1.98 4.01
N LYS A 124 8.06 -1.21 4.40
CA LYS A 124 9.28 -1.00 3.63
C LYS A 124 10.34 -2.00 4.06
N GLY A 125 10.72 -2.87 3.13
CA GLY A 125 11.87 -3.76 3.12
C GLY A 125 12.57 -3.99 4.46
N GLN A 126 12.26 -5.12 5.10
CA GLN A 126 13.17 -5.77 6.06
C GLN A 126 13.90 -6.96 5.42
#